data_AF-A0A521FIW0-F1
#
_entry.id   AF-A0A521FIW0-F1
#
_cell.length_a   1.000
_cell.length_b   1.000
_cell.length_c   1.000
_cell.angle_alpha   90.00
_cell.angle_beta   90.00
_cell.angle_gamma   90.00
#
_symmetry.space_group_name_H-M   'P 1'
#
loop_
_entity.id
_entity.type
_entity.pdbx_description
1 polymer ?
#
loop_
_entity_poly.entity_id
_entity_poly.type
_entity_poly.pdbx_seq_one_letter_code
_entity_poly.pdbx_strand_id
1 'polypeptide(L)'
;MPPTEEMINTAMDKLSQLKLDYFQAEPTQVYPYDEVQLSWRVTGPNVKITVSTSPYSASRHLDVGMEGTKVVTPALTQTYHIHAQMFTVHRHLGSTTVQVSAENCYGHSVAEDEIRRRTTQVVNHVVGERDDITIKKQPQLEIDATGIKIKLRFEVKVNNFFNPDLNVDANMAVSAEHGRPIPVYTKFSSDVEFGWHEHFLTAGAAAVIQAILENKIDKELKPQLLQGIQEELDQAVSSIPPRYRLYSLSTAVNRIVFTICPSGSIG
;
A
#
# COMPACT_ATOMS: atom_id res chain seq x y z
N MET A 1 13.80 -32.71 8.73
CA MET A 1 14.15 -33.97 8.03
C MET A 1 13.26 -34.06 6.79
N PRO A 2 13.82 -34.34 5.60
CA PRO A 2 13.00 -34.55 4.40
C PRO A 2 12.13 -35.82 4.55
N PRO A 3 10.92 -35.87 3.96
CA PRO A 3 10.06 -37.05 4.01
C PRO A 3 10.69 -38.23 3.24
N THR A 4 10.46 -39.46 3.72
CA THR A 4 10.94 -40.68 3.06
C THR A 4 10.08 -41.01 1.83
N GLU A 5 10.59 -41.87 0.95
CA GLU A 5 9.83 -42.36 -0.23
C GLU A 5 8.52 -43.05 0.17
N GLU A 6 8.54 -43.85 1.24
CA GLU A 6 7.35 -44.50 1.80
C GLU A 6 6.31 -43.47 2.27
N MET A 7 6.73 -42.39 2.92
CA MET A 7 5.85 -41.29 3.33
C MET A 7 5.22 -40.59 2.12
N ILE A 8 5.99 -40.39 1.05
CA ILE A 8 5.51 -39.78 -0.19
C ILE A 8 4.48 -40.69 -0.87
N ASN A 9 4.78 -41.99 -1.02
CA ASN A 9 3.85 -42.95 -1.63
C ASN A 9 2.56 -43.09 -0.83
N THR A 10 2.65 -43.13 0.50
CA THR A 10 1.49 -43.14 1.40
C THR A 10 0.66 -41.86 1.26
N ALA A 11 1.32 -40.70 1.15
CA ALA A 11 0.64 -39.44 0.93
C ALA A 11 -0.08 -39.43 -0.41
N MET A 12 0.55 -39.90 -1.49
CA MET A 12 -0.08 -39.99 -2.81
C MET A 12 -1.31 -40.89 -2.80
N ASP A 13 -1.23 -42.07 -2.18
CA ASP A 13 -2.37 -42.98 -2.06
C ASP A 13 -3.54 -42.33 -1.31
N LYS A 14 -3.29 -41.80 -0.11
CA LYS A 14 -4.35 -41.15 0.70
C LYS A 14 -4.94 -39.93 0.01
N LEU A 15 -4.09 -39.08 -0.59
CA LEU A 15 -4.54 -37.90 -1.31
C LEU A 15 -5.36 -38.28 -2.53
N SER A 16 -5.08 -39.40 -3.21
CA SER A 16 -5.84 -39.87 -4.38
C SER A 16 -7.27 -40.31 -4.04
N GLN A 17 -7.49 -40.80 -2.82
CA GLN A 17 -8.80 -41.27 -2.32
C GLN A 17 -9.74 -40.13 -1.92
N LEU A 18 -9.25 -38.89 -1.84
CA LEU A 18 -10.07 -37.73 -1.53
C LEU A 18 -11.03 -37.40 -2.68
N LYS A 19 -12.25 -37.07 -2.30
CA LYS A 19 -13.29 -36.57 -3.18
C LYS A 19 -13.76 -35.20 -2.70
N LEU A 20 -13.77 -34.22 -3.60
CA LEU A 20 -14.42 -32.94 -3.36
C LEU A 20 -15.91 -33.10 -3.66
N ASP A 21 -16.76 -32.99 -2.64
CA ASP A 21 -18.20 -33.04 -2.83
C ASP A 21 -18.72 -31.69 -3.36
N TYR A 22 -18.29 -30.59 -2.72
CA TYR A 22 -18.51 -29.24 -3.23
C TYR A 22 -17.45 -28.26 -2.72
N PHE A 23 -17.20 -27.22 -3.51
CA PHE A 23 -16.50 -26.00 -3.10
C PHE A 23 -17.10 -24.82 -3.86
N GLN A 24 -17.81 -23.96 -3.15
CA GLN A 24 -18.59 -22.89 -3.75
C GLN A 24 -18.47 -21.59 -2.98
N ALA A 25 -18.70 -20.48 -3.69
CA ALA A 25 -18.81 -19.15 -3.14
C ALA A 25 -20.25 -18.66 -3.32
N GLU A 26 -20.84 -18.09 -2.28
CA GLU A 26 -22.18 -17.52 -2.34
C GLU A 26 -22.20 -16.12 -1.70
N PRO A 27 -22.59 -15.07 -2.45
CA PRO A 27 -22.82 -15.05 -3.90
C PRO A 27 -21.52 -15.16 -4.73
N THR A 28 -21.62 -15.50 -6.02
CA THR A 28 -20.47 -15.58 -6.95
C THR A 28 -20.12 -14.24 -7.60
N GLN A 29 -20.99 -13.24 -7.49
CA GLN A 29 -20.78 -11.88 -7.99
C GLN A 29 -21.09 -10.88 -6.88
N VAL A 30 -20.15 -9.96 -6.63
CA VAL A 30 -20.24 -8.96 -5.56
C VAL A 30 -19.60 -7.63 -5.95
N TYR A 31 -19.80 -6.59 -5.15
CA TYR A 31 -18.96 -5.39 -5.20
C TYR A 31 -17.69 -5.57 -4.37
N PRO A 32 -16.67 -4.72 -4.57
CA PRO A 32 -15.46 -4.78 -3.77
C PRO A 32 -15.75 -4.74 -2.27
N TYR A 33 -15.12 -5.65 -1.53
CA TYR A 33 -15.20 -5.79 -0.06
C TYR A 33 -16.53 -6.30 0.50
N ASP A 34 -17.50 -6.65 -0.34
CA ASP A 34 -18.70 -7.34 0.12
C ASP A 34 -18.34 -8.73 0.66
N GLU A 35 -19.14 -9.18 1.61
CA GLU A 35 -18.98 -10.50 2.21
C GLU A 35 -19.43 -11.59 1.25
N VAL A 36 -18.58 -12.59 1.10
CA VAL A 36 -18.86 -13.82 0.35
C VAL A 36 -18.60 -15.00 1.25
N GLN A 37 -19.55 -15.92 1.30
CA GLN A 37 -19.41 -17.15 2.05
C GLN A 37 -18.81 -18.24 1.15
N LEU A 38 -17.58 -18.63 1.44
CA LEU A 38 -16.99 -19.85 0.91
C LEU A 38 -17.52 -21.04 1.72
N SER A 39 -17.96 -22.08 1.03
CA SER A 39 -18.45 -23.32 1.65
C SER A 39 -17.81 -24.52 0.96
N TRP A 40 -17.34 -25.50 1.72
CA TRP A 40 -16.70 -26.71 1.18
C TRP A 40 -17.07 -27.97 1.95
N ARG A 41 -16.94 -29.10 1.24
CA ARG A 41 -16.96 -30.44 1.82
C ARG A 41 -16.07 -31.39 1.02
N VAL A 42 -15.17 -32.06 1.72
CA VAL A 42 -14.25 -33.07 1.21
C VAL A 42 -14.51 -34.37 1.96
N THR A 43 -14.60 -35.48 1.25
CA THR A 43 -14.73 -36.83 1.82
C THR A 43 -13.50 -37.68 1.51
N GLY A 44 -13.16 -38.62 2.40
CA GLY A 44 -12.01 -39.51 2.27
C GLY A 44 -11.13 -39.56 3.53
N PRO A 45 -9.86 -39.99 3.41
CA PRO A 45 -8.93 -40.06 4.52
C PRO A 45 -8.70 -38.69 5.18
N ASN A 46 -8.54 -38.67 6.51
CA ASN A 46 -8.26 -37.43 7.23
C ASN A 46 -6.86 -36.91 6.87
N VAL A 47 -6.80 -35.78 6.19
CA VAL A 47 -5.57 -35.07 5.80
C VAL A 47 -5.74 -33.58 6.05
N LYS A 48 -4.66 -32.81 5.94
CA LYS A 48 -4.73 -31.36 6.05
C LYS A 48 -5.40 -30.77 4.80
N ILE A 49 -6.45 -29.98 5.00
CA ILE A 49 -7.10 -29.21 3.93
C ILE A 49 -6.72 -27.74 4.09
N THR A 50 -6.48 -27.06 2.97
CA THR A 50 -6.17 -25.63 2.96
C THR A 50 -6.94 -24.91 1.87
N VAL A 51 -7.27 -23.65 2.11
CA VAL A 51 -7.80 -22.73 1.10
C VAL A 51 -6.77 -21.63 0.83
N SER A 52 -6.55 -21.31 -0.45
CA SER A 52 -5.63 -20.26 -0.87
C SER A 52 -6.19 -19.43 -2.03
N THR A 53 -5.65 -18.24 -2.23
CA THR A 53 -5.95 -17.36 -3.38
C THR A 53 -4.97 -17.55 -4.55
N SER A 54 -3.98 -18.43 -4.39
CA SER A 54 -3.02 -18.78 -5.43
C SER A 54 -2.77 -20.28 -5.41
N PRO A 55 -2.76 -20.94 -6.58
CA PRO A 55 -2.55 -22.38 -6.66
C PRO A 55 -1.11 -22.80 -6.32
N TYR A 56 -0.15 -21.86 -6.32
CA TYR A 56 1.29 -22.13 -6.17
C TYR A 56 1.96 -21.39 -5.01
N SER A 57 1.24 -20.55 -4.27
CA SER A 57 1.83 -19.73 -3.22
C SER A 57 1.69 -20.38 -1.85
N ALA A 58 2.82 -20.88 -1.32
CA ALA A 58 2.89 -21.46 0.02
C ALA A 58 2.64 -20.43 1.16
N SER A 59 2.64 -19.12 0.88
CA SER A 59 2.65 -18.07 1.91
C SER A 59 1.26 -17.59 2.35
N ARG A 60 0.17 -18.11 1.78
CA ARG A 60 -1.22 -17.72 2.15
C ARG A 60 -2.20 -18.89 2.09
N HIS A 61 -1.86 -20.00 2.75
CA HIS A 61 -2.80 -21.09 2.99
C HIS A 61 -3.53 -20.88 4.32
N LEU A 62 -4.86 -20.90 4.28
CA LEU A 62 -5.68 -21.00 5.48
C LEU A 62 -5.97 -22.47 5.74
N ASP A 63 -5.51 -22.99 6.87
CA ASP A 63 -5.83 -24.35 7.32
C ASP A 63 -7.32 -24.44 7.63
N VAL A 64 -7.99 -25.43 7.05
CA VAL A 64 -9.42 -25.67 7.21
C VAL A 64 -9.69 -27.16 7.48
N GLY A 65 -10.86 -27.44 8.05
CA GLY A 65 -11.35 -28.81 8.19
C GLY A 65 -11.79 -29.44 6.86
N MET A 66 -12.13 -30.73 6.90
CA MET A 66 -12.70 -31.46 5.75
C MET A 66 -14.03 -30.85 5.28
N GLU A 67 -14.76 -30.19 6.16
CA GLU A 67 -15.97 -29.41 5.85
C GLU A 67 -15.96 -28.09 6.62
N GLY A 68 -16.66 -27.10 6.10
CA GLY A 68 -16.82 -25.82 6.79
C GLY A 68 -17.23 -24.67 5.89
N THR A 69 -17.25 -23.50 6.50
CA THR A 69 -17.58 -22.24 5.85
C THR A 69 -16.61 -21.13 6.27
N LYS A 70 -16.34 -20.18 5.39
CA LYS A 70 -15.50 -19.01 5.68
C LYS A 70 -16.03 -17.78 4.94
N VAL A 71 -16.25 -16.70 5.68
CA VAL A 71 -16.53 -15.39 5.08
C VAL A 71 -15.22 -14.75 4.60
N VAL A 72 -15.23 -14.25 3.36
CA VAL A 72 -14.14 -13.51 2.71
C VAL A 72 -14.68 -12.22 2.11
N THR A 73 -13.83 -11.22 1.93
CA THR A 73 -14.19 -9.89 1.41
C THR A 73 -13.25 -9.50 0.25
N PRO A 74 -13.42 -10.07 -0.94
CA PRO A 74 -12.51 -9.84 -2.06
C PRO A 74 -12.61 -8.40 -2.56
N ALA A 75 -11.45 -7.76 -2.78
CA ALA A 75 -11.39 -6.45 -3.42
C ALA A 75 -11.38 -6.58 -4.95
N LEU A 76 -10.78 -7.64 -5.50
CA LEU A 76 -10.68 -7.89 -6.93
C LEU A 76 -11.31 -9.25 -7.23
N THR A 77 -11.67 -9.48 -8.49
CA THR A 77 -12.04 -10.82 -8.94
C THR A 77 -10.98 -11.81 -8.51
N GLN A 78 -11.38 -12.78 -7.69
CA GLN A 78 -10.45 -13.66 -7.01
C GLN A 78 -10.90 -15.10 -7.17
N THR A 79 -10.00 -15.95 -7.65
CA THR A 79 -10.16 -17.39 -7.62
C THR A 79 -9.61 -17.92 -6.31
N TYR A 80 -10.43 -18.69 -5.61
CA TYR A 80 -10.05 -19.45 -4.42
C TYR A 80 -9.84 -20.90 -4.83
N HIS A 81 -8.82 -21.52 -4.27
CA HIS A 81 -8.44 -22.90 -4.51
C HIS A 81 -8.49 -23.67 -3.21
N ILE A 82 -9.03 -24.89 -3.26
CA ILE A 82 -8.99 -25.83 -2.14
C ILE A 82 -8.00 -26.95 -2.45
N HIS A 83 -7.09 -27.17 -1.51
CA HIS A 83 -5.99 -28.12 -1.63
C HIS A 83 -5.97 -29.09 -0.46
N ALA A 84 -5.63 -30.33 -0.75
CA ALA A 84 -5.25 -31.29 0.27
C ALA A 84 -3.73 -31.41 0.36
N GLN A 85 -3.21 -31.54 1.57
CA GLN A 85 -1.80 -31.64 1.84
C GLN A 85 -1.52 -32.81 2.79
N MET A 86 -0.47 -33.57 2.48
CA MET A 86 0.11 -34.54 3.39
C MET A 86 1.63 -34.54 3.20
N PHE A 87 2.37 -34.25 4.28
CA PHE A 87 3.80 -33.96 4.22
C PHE A 87 4.12 -32.84 3.21
N THR A 88 4.95 -33.12 2.20
CA THR A 88 5.31 -32.20 1.11
C THR A 88 4.47 -32.42 -0.16
N VAL A 89 3.52 -33.36 -0.13
CA VAL A 89 2.68 -33.67 -1.29
C VAL A 89 1.40 -32.85 -1.20
N HIS A 90 1.07 -32.16 -2.29
CA HIS A 90 -0.12 -31.34 -2.40
C HIS A 90 -0.98 -31.85 -3.56
N ARG A 91 -2.30 -31.88 -3.36
CA ARG A 91 -3.28 -32.16 -4.40
C ARG A 91 -4.26 -30.99 -4.49
N HIS A 92 -4.37 -30.39 -5.66
CA HIS A 92 -5.46 -29.46 -5.95
C HIS A 92 -6.76 -30.25 -6.10
N LEU A 93 -7.79 -29.85 -5.35
CA LEU A 93 -9.09 -30.54 -5.36
C LEU A 93 -10.12 -29.79 -6.22
N GLY A 94 -10.09 -28.46 -6.22
CA GLY A 94 -10.98 -27.63 -7.03
C GLY A 94 -10.84 -26.14 -6.74
N SER A 95 -11.58 -25.33 -7.48
CA SER A 95 -11.58 -23.87 -7.34
C SER A 95 -12.97 -23.28 -7.49
N THR A 96 -13.16 -22.11 -6.91
CA THR A 96 -14.33 -21.26 -7.11
C THR A 96 -13.88 -19.83 -7.33
N THR A 97 -14.57 -19.08 -8.19
CA THR A 97 -14.20 -17.70 -8.51
C THR A 97 -15.30 -16.76 -8.06
N VAL A 98 -14.91 -15.75 -7.29
CA VAL A 98 -15.77 -14.62 -6.96
C VAL A 98 -15.47 -13.51 -7.96
N GLN A 99 -16.48 -13.11 -8.72
CA GLN A 99 -16.42 -11.98 -9.62
C GLN A 99 -16.70 -10.69 -8.85
N VAL A 100 -15.77 -9.74 -8.90
CA VAL A 100 -15.97 -8.43 -8.29
C VAL A 100 -16.31 -7.44 -9.40
N SER A 101 -17.55 -6.94 -9.40
CA SER A 101 -18.01 -5.96 -10.39
C SER A 101 -17.60 -4.55 -9.98
N ALA A 102 -16.98 -3.84 -10.92
CA ALA A 102 -16.68 -2.41 -10.77
C ALA A 102 -17.68 -1.51 -11.52
N GLU A 103 -18.77 -2.06 -12.06
CA GLU A 103 -19.69 -1.36 -12.96
C GLU A 103 -20.39 -0.14 -12.32
N ASN A 104 -20.56 -0.15 -10.99
CA ASN A 104 -21.18 0.94 -10.24
C ASN A 104 -20.15 1.81 -9.50
N CYS A 105 -18.87 1.64 -9.78
CA CYS A 105 -17.84 2.50 -9.24
C CYS A 105 -17.80 3.82 -10.03
N TYR A 106 -17.51 4.91 -9.34
CA TYR A 106 -17.29 6.21 -9.96
C TYR A 106 -15.91 6.76 -9.61
N GLY A 107 -15.41 7.62 -10.50
CA GLY A 107 -14.16 8.35 -10.28
C GLY A 107 -14.43 9.66 -9.53
N HIS A 108 -13.64 9.92 -8.50
CA HIS A 108 -13.46 11.24 -7.92
C HIS A 108 -12.00 11.65 -8.08
N SER A 109 -11.70 12.94 -8.14
CA SER A 109 -10.30 13.37 -8.25
C SER A 109 -10.02 14.65 -7.50
N VAL A 110 -8.86 14.69 -6.86
CA VAL A 110 -8.30 15.88 -6.23
C VAL A 110 -7.25 16.48 -7.17
N ALA A 111 -7.38 17.76 -7.48
CA ALA A 111 -6.48 18.46 -8.38
C ALA A 111 -5.13 18.74 -7.72
N GLU A 112 -4.07 18.81 -8.53
CA GLU A 112 -2.71 19.11 -8.07
C GLU A 112 -2.62 20.42 -7.27
N ASP A 113 -3.36 21.47 -7.67
CA ASP A 113 -3.32 22.76 -6.99
C ASP A 113 -3.79 22.70 -5.53
N GLU A 114 -4.73 21.80 -5.23
CA GLU A 114 -5.21 21.58 -3.87
C GLU A 114 -4.14 20.90 -3.01
N ILE A 115 -3.52 19.83 -3.54
CA ILE A 115 -2.39 19.14 -2.90
C ILE A 115 -1.19 20.07 -2.72
N ARG A 116 -0.89 20.90 -3.73
CA ARG A 116 0.18 21.91 -3.71
C ARG A 116 -0.07 22.91 -2.58
N ARG A 117 -1.27 23.47 -2.48
CA ARG A 117 -1.64 24.42 -1.41
C ARG A 117 -1.41 23.83 -0.03
N ARG A 118 -1.85 22.60 0.22
CA ARG A 118 -1.64 21.91 1.51
C ARG A 118 -0.16 21.65 1.79
N THR A 119 0.58 21.17 0.78
CA THR A 119 2.02 20.92 0.88
C THR A 119 2.78 22.19 1.23
N THR A 120 2.48 23.31 0.56
CA THR A 120 3.08 24.62 0.86
C THR A 120 2.75 25.07 2.27
N GLN A 121 1.52 24.85 2.76
CA GLN A 121 1.16 25.18 4.16
C GLN A 121 1.99 24.39 5.17
N VAL A 122 2.15 23.07 4.96
CA VAL A 122 2.97 22.21 5.82
C VAL A 122 4.43 22.64 5.80
N VAL A 123 5.01 22.88 4.62
CA VAL A 123 6.40 23.34 4.50
C VAL A 123 6.59 24.70 5.18
N ASN A 124 5.67 25.64 4.99
CA ASN A 124 5.74 26.95 5.62
C ASN A 124 5.58 26.87 7.15
N HIS A 125 4.79 25.92 7.67
CA HIS A 125 4.67 25.68 9.10
C HIS A 125 5.98 25.12 9.68
N VAL A 126 6.52 24.05 9.09
CA VAL A 126 7.79 23.43 9.52
C VAL A 126 8.96 24.42 9.50
N VAL A 127 9.04 25.24 8.45
CA VAL A 127 10.16 26.18 8.28
C VAL A 127 9.91 27.51 9.01
N GLY A 128 8.67 27.97 9.08
CA GLY A 128 8.32 29.26 9.67
C GLY A 128 8.51 29.34 11.18
N GLU A 129 8.56 28.21 11.87
CA GLU A 129 8.86 28.13 13.30
C GLU A 129 10.36 28.24 13.61
N ARG A 130 11.21 28.52 12.59
CA ARG A 130 12.65 28.33 12.67
C ARG A 130 13.46 29.49 12.11
N ASP A 131 14.65 29.67 12.69
CA ASP A 131 15.63 30.68 12.30
C ASP A 131 16.81 30.12 11.50
N ASP A 132 17.08 28.81 11.61
CA ASP A 132 18.19 28.08 11.02
C ASP A 132 17.97 27.59 9.58
N ILE A 133 16.74 27.65 9.07
CA ILE A 133 16.39 27.27 7.68
C ILE A 133 15.47 28.33 7.08
N THR A 134 15.71 28.72 5.83
CA THR A 134 14.85 29.63 5.06
C THR A 134 14.43 28.99 3.73
N ILE A 135 13.23 29.30 3.26
CA ILE A 135 12.74 28.83 1.95
C ILE A 135 13.39 29.67 0.84
N LYS A 136 14.25 29.06 0.03
CA LYS A 136 14.95 29.74 -1.08
C LYS A 136 14.09 29.82 -2.34
N LYS A 137 13.32 28.77 -2.62
CA LYS A 137 12.36 28.74 -3.74
C LYS A 137 11.03 28.14 -3.27
N GLN A 138 9.95 28.62 -3.87
CA GLN A 138 8.60 28.09 -3.60
C GLN A 138 8.58 26.57 -3.82
N PRO A 139 7.91 25.79 -2.94
CA PRO A 139 7.74 24.36 -3.12
C PRO A 139 7.19 24.01 -4.51
N GLN A 140 7.89 23.14 -5.22
CA GLN A 140 7.41 22.61 -6.49
C GLN A 140 6.76 21.26 -6.25
N LEU A 141 5.51 21.12 -6.66
CA LEU A 141 4.77 19.87 -6.65
C LEU A 141 4.40 19.51 -8.09
N GLU A 142 4.44 18.23 -8.43
CA GLU A 142 4.02 17.69 -9.73
C GLU A 142 3.39 16.32 -9.48
N ILE A 143 2.20 16.08 -10.04
CA ILE A 143 1.50 14.80 -9.97
C ILE A 143 1.42 14.23 -11.38
N ASP A 144 1.90 13.00 -11.55
CA ASP A 144 1.84 12.27 -12.81
C ASP A 144 1.52 10.78 -12.58
N ALA A 145 1.61 9.96 -13.62
CA ALA A 145 1.34 8.52 -13.51
C ALA A 145 2.31 7.76 -12.59
N THR A 146 3.43 8.36 -12.20
CA THR A 146 4.47 7.73 -11.35
C THR A 146 4.34 8.10 -9.87
N GLY A 147 3.59 9.15 -9.54
CA GLY A 147 3.33 9.55 -8.15
C GLY A 147 3.20 11.05 -7.97
N ILE A 148 3.45 11.49 -6.73
CA ILE A 148 3.51 12.88 -6.29
C ILE A 148 4.98 13.23 -6.07
N LYS A 149 5.53 14.11 -6.90
CA LYS A 149 6.90 14.61 -6.80
C LYS A 149 6.89 15.96 -6.10
N ILE A 150 7.71 16.09 -5.06
CA ILE A 150 7.85 17.32 -4.28
C ILE A 150 9.32 17.71 -4.29
N LYS A 151 9.62 18.92 -4.74
CA LYS A 151 10.98 19.50 -4.71
C LYS A 151 10.96 20.73 -3.83
N LEU A 152 11.79 20.70 -2.79
CA LEU A 152 11.95 21.77 -1.82
C LEU A 152 13.40 22.27 -1.87
N ARG A 153 13.57 23.58 -1.76
CA ARG A 153 14.87 24.23 -1.89
C ARG A 153 14.99 25.24 -0.76
N PHE A 154 15.87 24.93 0.18
CA PHE A 154 16.10 25.71 1.38
C PHE A 154 17.51 26.31 1.38
N GLU A 155 17.71 27.35 2.18
CA GLU A 155 19.02 27.84 2.57
C GLU A 155 19.17 27.58 4.08
N VAL A 156 20.30 27.00 4.48
CA VAL A 156 20.58 26.67 5.88
C VAL A 156 21.48 27.74 6.47
N LYS A 157 21.10 28.34 7.59
CA LYS A 157 21.94 29.31 8.29
C LYS A 157 22.90 28.60 9.23
N VAL A 158 24.20 28.77 8.98
CA VAL A 158 25.25 28.20 9.83
C VAL A 158 26.04 29.35 10.46
N ASN A 159 26.01 29.44 11.79
CA ASN A 159 26.70 30.51 12.51
C ASN A 159 28.20 30.49 12.21
N ASN A 160 28.74 31.65 11.85
CA ASN A 160 30.15 31.85 11.48
C ASN A 160 30.63 30.98 10.31
N PHE A 161 29.71 30.58 9.43
CA PHE A 161 30.01 29.80 8.24
C PHE A 161 29.14 30.24 7.06
N PHE A 162 29.40 29.67 5.88
CA PHE A 162 28.58 29.86 4.69
C PHE A 162 27.21 29.21 4.86
N ASN A 163 26.19 29.75 4.18
CA ASN A 163 24.84 29.21 4.19
C ASN A 163 24.67 28.27 2.99
N PRO A 164 24.75 26.94 3.16
CA PRO A 164 24.61 26.03 2.04
C PRO A 164 23.15 25.92 1.60
N ASP A 165 22.98 25.52 0.34
CA ASP A 165 21.67 25.17 -0.20
C ASP A 165 21.33 23.73 0.20
N LEU A 166 20.11 23.54 0.71
CA LEU A 166 19.57 22.23 1.02
C LEU A 166 18.44 21.90 0.06
N ASN A 167 18.67 20.89 -0.76
CA ASN A 167 17.76 20.41 -1.78
C ASN A 167 17.09 19.13 -1.28
N VAL A 168 15.77 19.15 -1.09
CA VAL A 168 14.99 17.96 -0.72
C VAL A 168 14.11 17.58 -1.89
N ASP A 169 14.24 16.34 -2.34
CA ASP A 169 13.41 15.76 -3.40
C ASP A 169 12.70 14.51 -2.85
N ALA A 170 11.38 14.53 -2.92
CA ALA A 170 10.53 13.43 -2.47
C ALA A 170 9.66 12.94 -3.63
N ASN A 171 9.48 11.63 -3.70
CA ASN A 171 8.51 10.98 -4.57
C ASN A 171 7.62 10.06 -3.72
N MET A 172 6.32 10.24 -3.83
CA MET A 172 5.33 9.43 -3.11
C MET A 172 4.44 8.69 -4.10
N ALA A 173 4.22 7.40 -3.84
CA ALA A 173 3.10 6.68 -4.43
C ALA A 173 1.90 6.78 -3.48
N VAL A 174 0.71 6.54 -4.03
CA VAL A 174 -0.53 6.46 -3.26
C VAL A 174 -1.21 5.13 -3.54
N SER A 175 -1.79 4.52 -2.52
CA SER A 175 -2.57 3.30 -2.63
C SER A 175 -3.84 3.39 -1.79
N ALA A 176 -4.74 2.43 -1.98
CA ALA A 176 -5.88 2.25 -1.10
C ALA A 176 -5.73 0.91 -0.38
N GLU A 177 -5.79 0.91 0.95
CA GLU A 177 -5.83 -0.31 1.75
C GLU A 177 -6.99 -0.24 2.74
N HIS A 178 -7.82 -1.29 2.74
CA HIS A 178 -8.98 -1.39 3.63
C HIS A 178 -9.90 -0.15 3.59
N GLY A 179 -10.10 0.44 2.41
CA GLY A 179 -10.91 1.64 2.22
C GLY A 179 -10.28 2.94 2.70
N ARG A 180 -8.98 2.93 3.06
CA ARG A 180 -8.23 4.11 3.47
C ARG A 180 -7.16 4.45 2.45
N PRO A 181 -6.91 5.74 2.18
CA PRO A 181 -5.81 6.16 1.35
C PRO A 181 -4.50 6.02 2.13
N ILE A 182 -3.44 5.53 1.48
CA ILE A 182 -2.11 5.41 2.08
C ILE A 182 -1.07 6.00 1.10
N PRO A 183 -0.51 7.19 1.39
CA PRO A 183 0.68 7.68 0.71
C PRO A 183 1.91 6.97 1.28
N VAL A 184 2.86 6.63 0.42
CA VAL A 184 4.13 6.01 0.79
C VAL A 184 5.26 6.62 -0.01
N TYR A 185 6.39 6.93 0.64
CA TYR A 185 7.59 7.35 -0.07
C TYR A 185 8.16 6.21 -0.91
N THR A 186 8.28 6.44 -2.22
CA THR A 186 9.05 5.55 -3.11
C THR A 186 10.50 6.00 -3.20
N LYS A 187 10.75 7.31 -3.06
CA LYS A 187 12.09 7.90 -2.99
C LYS A 187 12.04 9.14 -2.10
N PHE A 188 13.08 9.32 -1.31
CA PHE A 188 13.31 10.55 -0.56
C PHE A 188 14.82 10.80 -0.52
N SER A 189 15.26 11.96 -0.99
CA SER A 189 16.66 12.38 -0.96
C SER A 189 16.79 13.81 -0.48
N SER A 190 17.88 14.07 0.23
CA SER A 190 18.25 15.40 0.72
C SER A 190 19.72 15.61 0.47
N ASP A 191 20.04 16.58 -0.37
CA ASP A 191 21.40 16.87 -0.81
C ASP A 191 21.76 18.31 -0.41
N VAL A 192 23.00 18.49 0.03
CA VAL A 192 23.52 19.79 0.44
C VAL A 192 24.53 20.26 -0.59
N GLU A 193 24.26 21.42 -1.18
CA GLU A 193 25.10 22.04 -2.20
C GLU A 193 25.82 23.24 -1.59
N PHE A 194 27.14 23.24 -1.77
CA PHE A 194 28.00 24.35 -1.41
C PHE A 194 28.39 25.12 -2.65
N GLY A 195 28.70 26.41 -2.49
CA GLY A 195 29.35 27.17 -3.54
C GLY A 195 30.69 26.53 -3.92
N TRP A 196 31.07 26.59 -5.19
CA TRP A 196 32.29 25.97 -5.72
C TRP A 196 33.59 26.39 -5.00
N HIS A 197 33.61 27.55 -4.37
CA HIS A 197 34.75 28.09 -3.62
C HIS A 197 34.79 27.62 -2.15
N GLU A 198 33.76 26.92 -1.67
CA GLU A 198 33.55 26.60 -0.25
C GLU A 198 33.97 25.15 0.10
N HIS A 199 34.26 24.31 -0.90
CA HIS A 199 34.63 22.90 -0.70
C HIS A 199 35.88 22.70 0.19
N PHE A 200 36.75 23.70 0.35
CA PHE A 200 38.03 23.59 1.06
C PHE A 200 37.92 23.69 2.60
N LEU A 201 36.79 24.17 3.16
CA LEU A 201 36.63 24.46 4.59
C LEU A 201 35.62 23.52 5.31
N THR A 202 35.20 22.43 4.66
CA THR A 202 33.96 21.69 4.97
C THR A 202 34.00 20.77 6.19
N ALA A 203 35.18 20.43 6.73
CA ALA A 203 35.30 19.41 7.78
C ALA A 203 34.54 19.76 9.09
N GLY A 204 34.51 21.04 9.47
CA GLY A 204 33.81 21.50 10.69
C GLY A 204 32.30 21.67 10.52
N ALA A 205 31.85 22.06 9.33
CA ALA A 205 30.44 22.30 9.04
C ALA A 205 29.66 21.01 8.75
N ALA A 206 30.34 19.94 8.33
CA ALA A 206 29.73 18.65 8.02
C ALA A 206 28.88 18.10 9.18
N ALA A 207 29.35 18.21 10.43
CA ALA A 207 28.63 17.74 11.60
C ALA A 207 27.33 18.53 11.86
N VAL A 208 27.36 19.85 11.70
CA VAL A 208 26.17 20.71 11.87
C VAL A 208 25.14 20.41 10.78
N ILE A 209 25.60 20.28 9.54
CA ILE A 209 24.75 19.98 8.39
C ILE A 209 24.13 18.59 8.51
N GLN A 210 24.92 17.59 8.92
CA GLN A 210 24.41 16.24 9.16
C GLN A 210 23.38 16.22 10.29
N ALA A 211 23.60 16.97 11.38
CA ALA A 211 22.61 17.10 12.44
C ALA A 211 21.29 17.73 11.96
N ILE A 212 21.36 18.68 11.02
CA ILE A 212 20.18 19.27 10.38
C ILE A 212 19.49 18.23 9.48
N LEU A 213 20.23 17.52 8.63
CA LEU A 213 19.64 16.47 7.79
C LEU A 213 18.93 15.40 8.62
N GLU A 214 19.62 14.82 9.61
CA GLU A 214 19.09 13.73 10.42
C GLU A 214 17.95 14.16 11.34
N ASN A 215 18.09 15.28 12.05
CA ASN A 215 17.05 15.67 13.02
C ASN A 215 15.90 16.44 12.39
N LYS A 216 16.14 17.14 11.28
CA LYS A 216 15.18 18.13 10.79
C LYS A 216 14.52 17.68 9.50
N ILE A 217 15.29 17.10 8.59
CA ILE A 217 14.71 16.59 7.36
C ILE A 217 14.06 15.22 7.63
N ASP A 218 14.81 14.29 8.21
CA ASP A 218 14.31 12.92 8.39
C ASP A 218 13.30 12.78 9.54
N LYS A 219 13.49 13.46 10.69
CA LYS A 219 12.60 13.31 11.86
C LYS A 219 11.44 14.31 11.91
N GLU A 220 11.52 15.46 11.25
CA GLU A 220 10.48 16.50 11.31
C GLU A 220 9.80 16.68 9.94
N LEU A 221 10.52 17.14 8.93
CA LEU A 221 9.93 17.49 7.63
C LEU A 221 9.30 16.29 6.92
N LYS A 222 10.03 15.17 6.84
CA LYS A 222 9.57 13.95 6.17
C LYS A 222 8.26 13.40 6.76
N PRO A 223 8.12 13.16 8.08
CA PRO A 223 6.84 12.69 8.63
C PRO A 223 5.73 13.74 8.49
N GLN A 224 6.02 15.04 8.64
CA GLN A 224 5.00 16.08 8.48
C GLN A 224 4.51 16.22 7.03
N LEU A 225 5.39 16.08 6.03
CA LEU A 225 4.99 16.05 4.62
C LEU A 225 4.07 14.85 4.35
N LEU A 226 4.45 13.66 4.82
CA LEU A 226 3.64 12.46 4.64
C LEU A 226 2.27 12.61 5.32
N GLN A 227 2.26 13.09 6.56
CA GLN A 227 1.04 13.35 7.32
C GLN A 227 0.17 14.41 6.63
N GLY A 228 0.75 15.48 6.12
CA GLY A 228 0.02 16.54 5.42
C GLY A 228 -0.68 16.04 4.16
N ILE A 229 -0.03 15.15 3.40
CA ILE A 229 -0.65 14.48 2.26
C ILE A 229 -1.72 13.48 2.74
N GLN A 230 -1.45 12.69 3.78
CA GLN A 230 -2.42 11.75 4.35
C GLN A 230 -3.70 12.45 4.80
N GLU A 231 -3.59 13.57 5.52
CA GLU A 231 -4.74 14.36 6.00
C GLU A 231 -5.60 14.89 4.86
N GLU A 232 -4.98 15.33 3.76
CA GLU A 232 -5.70 15.80 2.57
C GLU A 232 -6.44 14.64 1.89
N LEU A 233 -5.80 13.48 1.77
CA LEU A 233 -6.42 12.29 1.22
C LEU A 233 -7.57 11.78 2.12
N ASP A 234 -7.39 11.80 3.44
CA ASP A 234 -8.41 11.43 4.43
C ASP A 234 -9.59 12.40 4.38
N GLN A 235 -9.33 13.69 4.21
CA GLN A 235 -10.37 14.69 4.01
C GLN A 235 -11.18 14.41 2.75
N ALA A 236 -10.53 14.10 1.62
CA ALA A 236 -11.22 13.71 0.40
C ALA A 236 -12.09 12.45 0.61
N VAL A 237 -11.56 11.44 1.30
CA VAL A 237 -12.28 10.19 1.61
C VAL A 237 -13.43 10.41 2.59
N SER A 238 -13.33 11.37 3.52
CA SER A 238 -14.40 11.69 4.46
C SER A 238 -15.68 12.23 3.79
N SER A 239 -15.56 12.72 2.55
CA SER A 239 -16.70 13.17 1.74
C SER A 239 -17.46 12.02 1.05
N ILE A 240 -16.92 10.80 1.09
CA ILE A 240 -17.54 9.63 0.46
C ILE A 240 -18.82 9.26 1.23
N PRO A 241 -19.96 9.10 0.54
CA PRO A 241 -21.20 8.70 1.22
C PRO A 241 -21.06 7.33 1.91
N PRO A 242 -21.72 7.09 3.05
CA PRO A 242 -21.55 5.85 3.83
C PRO A 242 -21.83 4.53 3.10
N ARG A 243 -22.57 4.58 1.97
CA ARG A 243 -22.86 3.41 1.11
C ARG A 243 -21.74 3.10 0.11
N TYR A 244 -20.64 3.84 0.15
CA TYR A 244 -19.52 3.70 -0.75
C TYR A 244 -18.22 3.62 0.04
N ARG A 245 -17.19 3.02 -0.57
CA ARG A 245 -15.84 2.94 -0.02
C ARG A 245 -14.81 3.24 -1.09
N LEU A 246 -13.67 3.77 -0.66
CA LEU A 246 -12.50 3.91 -1.51
C LEU A 246 -12.02 2.51 -1.94
N TYR A 247 -11.99 2.29 -3.25
CA TYR A 247 -11.60 1.03 -3.83
C TYR A 247 -10.14 1.03 -4.28
N SER A 248 -9.77 2.03 -5.06
CA SER A 248 -8.41 2.21 -5.52
C SER A 248 -8.05 3.69 -5.54
N LEU A 249 -6.75 3.93 -5.44
CA LEU A 249 -6.17 5.26 -5.50
C LEU A 249 -5.01 5.20 -6.49
N SER A 250 -4.95 6.17 -7.39
CA SER A 250 -3.89 6.27 -8.39
C SER A 250 -3.57 7.73 -8.67
N THR A 251 -2.41 8.00 -9.26
CA THR A 251 -2.06 9.34 -9.74
C THR A 251 -2.15 9.41 -11.25
N ALA A 252 -2.53 10.58 -11.74
CA ALA A 252 -2.54 10.94 -13.15
C ALA A 252 -2.01 12.37 -13.30
N VAL A 253 -1.78 12.80 -14.55
CA VAL A 253 -1.29 14.17 -14.81
C VAL A 253 -2.18 15.20 -14.12
N ASN A 254 -1.58 15.96 -13.20
CA ASN A 254 -2.15 17.03 -12.40
C ASN A 254 -3.30 16.62 -11.44
N ARG A 255 -3.44 15.33 -11.08
CA ARG A 255 -4.50 14.90 -10.16
C ARG A 255 -4.27 13.54 -9.50
N ILE A 256 -4.90 13.36 -8.35
CA ILE A 256 -5.07 12.05 -7.70
C ILE A 256 -6.46 11.53 -8.04
N VAL A 257 -6.56 10.30 -8.52
CA VAL A 257 -7.82 9.65 -8.92
C VAL A 257 -8.21 8.61 -7.89
N PHE A 258 -9.37 8.81 -7.30
CA PHE A 258 -10.04 7.92 -6.37
C PHE A 258 -11.08 7.12 -7.15
N THR A 259 -11.00 5.80 -7.12
CA THR A 259 -12.10 4.95 -7.58
C THR A 259 -12.92 4.57 -6.37
N ILE A 260 -14.20 4.93 -6.38
CA ILE A 260 -15.11 4.75 -5.25
C ILE A 260 -16.20 3.79 -5.68
N CYS A 261 -16.39 2.73 -4.92
CA CYS A 261 -17.34 1.66 -5.24
C CYS A 261 -18.42 1.54 -4.16
N PRO A 262 -19.63 1.07 -4.49
CA PRO A 262 -20.63 0.71 -3.48
C PRO A 262 -20.05 -0.28 -2.47
N SER A 263 -20.48 -0.16 -1.22
CA SER A 263 -20.12 -1.10 -0.15
C SER A 263 -21.38 -1.58 0.56
N GLY A 264 -21.52 -2.89 0.67
CA GLY A 264 -22.68 -3.54 1.27
C GLY A 264 -23.52 -4.25 0.21
N SER A 265 -24.09 -5.39 0.60
CA SER A 265 -25.02 -6.14 -0.24
C SER A 265 -26.19 -5.24 -0.65
N ILE A 266 -26.48 -5.21 -1.95
CA ILE A 266 -27.78 -4.77 -2.43
C ILE A 266 -28.77 -5.82 -1.91
N GLY A 267 -29.39 -5.51 -0.77
CA GLY A 267 -30.52 -6.28 -0.22
C GLY A 267 -31.73 -6.19 -1.13
#